data_AF-A0A7S0JAU9-F1
#
_entry.id   AF-A0A7S0JAU9-F1
#
_cell.length_a   1.000
_cell.length_b   1.000
_cell.length_c   1.000
_cell.angle_alpha   90.00
_cell.angle_beta   90.00
_cell.angle_gamma   90.00
#
_symmetry.space_group_name_H-M   'P 1'
#
loop_
_entity.id
_entity.type
_entity.pdbx_description
1 polymer ?
#
loop_
_entity_poly.entity_id
_entity_poly.type
_entity_poly.pdbx_seq_one_letter_code
_entity_poly.pdbx_strand_id
1 'polypeptide(L)'
;EMYGANGGLNGVNDQLVALAWVHDQIGSFGGDAARVTIAGESSGGVAVCVLNASPLARGLFDRAIVQSGPCVVPSEGWGPHTSQYGERLGETLGERLNASTI
;
A
#
# COMPACT_ATOMS: atom_id res chain seq x y z
N GLU A 1 17.09 -4.52 -5.65
CA GLU A 1 16.61 -4.14 -4.30
C GLU A 1 15.11 -3.94 -4.38
N MET A 2 14.30 -4.79 -3.75
CA MET A 2 12.85 -4.84 -4.05
C MET A 2 11.97 -4.08 -3.04
N TYR A 3 12.53 -3.64 -1.91
CA TYR A 3 11.80 -2.87 -0.90
C TYR A 3 12.74 -1.81 -0.34
N GLY A 4 12.65 -0.59 -0.85
CA GLY A 4 13.41 0.54 -0.31
C GLY A 4 12.95 0.80 1.12
N ALA A 5 13.79 0.46 2.09
CA ALA A 5 13.49 0.51 3.53
C ALA A 5 13.17 1.91 4.07
N ASN A 6 13.34 2.96 3.25
CA ASN A 6 13.18 4.37 3.63
C ASN A 6 12.04 5.07 2.86
N GLY A 7 11.16 4.32 2.19
CA GLY A 7 10.12 4.87 1.32
C GLY A 7 8.78 5.14 2.01
N GLY A 8 8.11 6.25 1.67
CA GLY A 8 6.81 6.65 2.23
C GLY A 8 5.61 5.73 1.96
N LEU A 9 5.84 4.50 1.46
CA LEU A 9 4.81 3.50 1.13
C LEU A 9 4.99 2.17 1.88
N ASN A 10 5.70 2.17 3.01
CA ASN A 10 5.96 0.94 3.78
C ASN A 10 4.68 0.15 4.12
N GLY A 11 3.58 0.83 4.50
CA GLY A 11 2.31 0.13 4.74
C GLY A 11 1.72 -0.57 3.51
N VAL A 12 2.00 -0.09 2.30
CA VAL A 12 1.64 -0.78 1.04
C VAL A 12 2.59 -1.94 0.77
N ASN A 13 3.89 -1.79 1.08
CA ASN A 13 4.85 -2.88 0.98
C ASN A 13 4.48 -4.04 1.91
N ASP A 14 4.05 -3.75 3.13
CA ASP A 14 3.57 -4.75 4.08
C ASP A 14 2.37 -5.51 3.52
N GLN A 15 1.44 -4.80 2.86
CA GLN A 15 0.30 -5.44 2.20
C GLN A 15 0.72 -6.30 1.00
N LEU A 16 1.74 -5.90 0.23
CA LEU A 16 2.30 -6.74 -0.84
C LEU A 16 2.87 -8.06 -0.26
N VAL A 17 3.61 -7.97 0.84
CA VAL A 17 4.15 -9.16 1.53
C VAL A 17 3.01 -10.05 2.04
N ALA A 18 1.97 -9.45 2.63
CA ALA A 18 0.80 -10.20 3.08
C ALA A 18 0.06 -10.88 1.92
N LEU A 19 -0.09 -10.22 0.77
CA LEU A 19 -0.74 -10.79 -0.41
C LEU A 19 0.09 -11.92 -1.02
N ALA A 20 1.42 -11.80 -1.05
CA ALA A 20 2.30 -12.89 -1.46
C ALA A 20 2.15 -14.10 -0.53
N TRP A 21 2.09 -13.87 0.78
CA TRP A 21 1.84 -14.94 1.74
C TRP A 21 0.47 -15.60 1.51
N VAL A 22 -0.59 -14.82 1.28
CA VAL A 22 -1.91 -15.38 0.96
C VAL A 22 -1.84 -16.21 -0.32
N HIS A 23 -1.27 -15.68 -1.40
CA HIS A 23 -1.11 -16.41 -2.66
C HIS A 23 -0.44 -17.77 -2.46
N ASP A 24 0.65 -17.82 -1.67
CA ASP A 24 1.43 -19.04 -1.48
C ASP A 24 0.80 -20.02 -0.49
N GLN A 25 0.03 -19.53 0.48
CA GLN A 25 -0.44 -20.35 1.60
C GLN A 25 -1.94 -20.67 1.54
N ILE A 26 -2.77 -19.91 0.82
CA ILE A 26 -4.23 -20.05 0.92
C ILE A 26 -4.74 -21.44 0.51
N GLY A 27 -3.98 -22.17 -0.33
CA GLY A 27 -4.27 -23.56 -0.69
C GLY A 27 -4.29 -24.51 0.52
N SER A 28 -3.44 -24.31 1.52
CA SER A 28 -3.45 -25.15 2.74
C SER A 28 -4.68 -24.92 3.62
N PHE A 29 -5.38 -23.80 3.40
CA PHE A 29 -6.65 -23.46 4.06
C PHE A 29 -7.86 -23.83 3.18
N GLY A 30 -7.67 -24.50 2.04
CA GLY A 30 -8.72 -24.89 1.12
C GLY A 30 -9.22 -23.77 0.20
N GLY A 31 -8.51 -22.64 0.14
CA GLY A 31 -8.80 -21.57 -0.82
C GLY A 31 -8.10 -21.75 -2.16
N ASP A 32 -8.48 -20.92 -3.12
CA ASP A 32 -7.91 -20.89 -4.47
C ASP A 32 -7.20 -19.55 -4.69
N ALA A 33 -5.87 -19.60 -4.88
CA ALA A 33 -5.03 -18.42 -5.09
C ALA A 33 -5.43 -17.64 -6.35
N ALA A 34 -6.01 -18.31 -7.37
CA ALA A 34 -6.50 -17.66 -8.58
C ALA A 34 -7.86 -16.95 -8.37
N ARG A 35 -8.45 -17.04 -7.17
CA ARG A 35 -9.78 -16.48 -6.86
C ARG A 35 -9.79 -15.52 -5.66
N VAL A 36 -8.66 -14.92 -5.34
CA VAL A 36 -8.55 -13.94 -4.25
C VAL A 36 -9.20 -12.60 -4.62
N THR A 37 -10.02 -12.05 -3.72
CA THR A 37 -10.53 -10.66 -3.78
C THR A 37 -9.88 -9.84 -2.69
N ILE A 38 -9.34 -8.67 -3.02
CA ILE A 38 -9.02 -7.65 -2.01
C ILE A 38 -10.18 -6.67 -1.86
N ALA A 39 -10.49 -6.26 -0.64
CA ALA A 39 -11.54 -5.29 -0.35
C ALA A 39 -11.06 -4.32 0.73
N GLY A 40 -11.41 -3.04 0.59
CA GLY A 40 -10.94 -2.01 1.52
C GLY A 40 -11.86 -0.80 1.58
N GLU A 41 -11.96 -0.21 2.78
CA GLU A 41 -12.74 0.98 3.09
C GLU A 41 -11.85 2.14 3.54
N SER A 42 -12.20 3.38 3.18
CA SER A 42 -11.45 4.59 3.56
C SER A 42 -9.97 4.48 3.13
N SER A 43 -9.02 4.55 4.06
CA SER A 43 -7.59 4.30 3.80
C SER A 43 -7.32 2.92 3.19
N GLY A 44 -8.11 1.90 3.54
CA GLY A 44 -8.05 0.59 2.91
C GLY A 44 -8.53 0.61 1.46
N GLY A 45 -9.53 1.45 1.13
CA GLY A 45 -9.97 1.64 -0.26
C GLY A 45 -8.88 2.30 -1.11
N VAL A 46 -8.17 3.29 -0.54
CA VAL A 46 -6.98 3.88 -1.17
C VAL A 46 -5.89 2.83 -1.38
N ALA A 47 -5.64 1.98 -0.38
CA ALA A 47 -4.64 0.93 -0.48
C ALA A 47 -4.99 -0.12 -1.56
N VAL A 48 -6.25 -0.52 -1.67
CA VAL A 48 -6.73 -1.40 -2.76
C VAL A 48 -6.50 -0.76 -4.12
N CYS A 49 -6.75 0.55 -4.29
CA CYS A 49 -6.44 1.26 -5.52
C CYS A 49 -4.94 1.22 -5.86
N VAL A 50 -4.07 1.50 -4.88
CA VAL A 50 -2.61 1.50 -5.07
C VAL A 50 -2.12 0.11 -5.45
N LEU A 51 -2.58 -0.94 -4.76
CA LEU A 51 -2.23 -2.33 -5.07
C LEU A 51 -2.71 -2.72 -6.48
N ASN A 52 -3.93 -2.35 -6.86
CA ASN A 52 -4.47 -2.64 -8.19
C ASN A 52 -3.72 -1.93 -9.33
N ALA A 53 -3.10 -0.77 -9.06
CA ALA A 53 -2.25 -0.09 -10.03
C ALA A 53 -0.78 -0.58 -10.00
N SER A 54 -0.36 -1.25 -8.94
CA SER A 54 1.04 -1.62 -8.71
C SER A 54 1.45 -2.82 -9.57
N PRO A 55 2.52 -2.72 -10.39
CA PRO A 55 3.09 -3.87 -11.08
C PRO A 55 3.58 -4.96 -10.12
N LEU A 56 3.93 -4.61 -8.87
CA LEU A 56 4.41 -5.54 -7.86
C LEU A 56 3.30 -6.43 -7.30
N ALA A 57 2.04 -6.03 -7.43
CA ALA A 57 0.91 -6.84 -6.97
C ALA A 57 0.34 -7.77 -8.06
N ARG A 58 0.92 -7.74 -9.27
CA ARG A 58 0.39 -8.51 -10.41
C ARG A 58 0.39 -10.00 -10.11
N GLY A 59 -0.78 -10.62 -10.24
CA GLY A 59 -0.97 -12.05 -10.00
C GLY A 59 -1.20 -12.43 -8.52
N LEU A 60 -1.12 -11.47 -7.59
CA LEU A 60 -1.35 -11.76 -6.16
C LEU A 60 -2.83 -11.77 -5.76
N PHE A 61 -3.70 -11.19 -6.59
CA PHE A 61 -5.16 -11.24 -6.44
C PHE A 61 -5.85 -11.11 -7.80
N ASP A 62 -7.13 -11.46 -7.84
CA ASP A 62 -7.94 -11.55 -9.07
C ASP A 62 -8.98 -10.41 -9.16
N ARG A 63 -9.55 -9.99 -8.03
CA ARG A 63 -10.60 -8.96 -7.96
C ARG A 63 -10.35 -7.94 -6.86
N ALA A 64 -10.91 -6.74 -7.04
CA ALA A 64 -10.79 -5.63 -6.10
C ALA A 64 -12.15 -4.98 -5.81
N ILE A 65 -12.40 -4.62 -4.55
CA ILE A 65 -13.55 -3.83 -4.10
C ILE A 65 -13.02 -2.60 -3.36
N VAL A 66 -13.38 -1.41 -3.85
CA VAL A 66 -12.97 -0.12 -3.30
C VAL A 66 -14.18 0.56 -2.68
N GLN A 67 -14.13 0.86 -1.38
CA GLN A 67 -15.23 1.49 -0.66
C GLN A 67 -14.74 2.82 -0.05
N SER A 68 -15.39 3.94 -0.39
CA SER A 68 -15.12 5.25 0.23
C SER A 68 -13.63 5.67 0.27
N GLY A 69 -12.80 5.16 -0.65
CA GLY A 69 -11.36 5.40 -0.72
C GLY A 69 -10.97 5.77 -2.15
N PRO A 70 -10.69 7.04 -2.45
CA PRO A 70 -10.42 7.48 -3.82
C PRO A 70 -9.07 6.97 -4.34
N CYS A 71 -9.02 6.51 -5.61
CA CYS A 71 -7.75 6.10 -6.24
C CYS A 71 -6.86 7.28 -6.63
N VAL A 72 -7.45 8.46 -6.84
CA VAL A 72 -6.76 9.72 -7.14
C VAL A 72 -7.48 10.81 -6.38
N VAL A 73 -6.75 11.64 -5.64
CA VAL A 73 -7.28 12.86 -5.01
C VAL A 73 -6.61 14.10 -5.57
N PRO A 74 -7.34 15.21 -5.75
CA PRO A 74 -6.74 16.52 -5.95
C PRO A 74 -5.81 16.86 -4.78
N SER A 75 -4.79 17.67 -5.06
CA SER A 75 -3.52 17.87 -4.35
C SER A 75 -3.55 18.29 -2.86
N GLU A 76 -4.69 18.26 -2.18
CA GLU A 76 -4.85 18.75 -0.79
C GLU A 76 -5.59 17.78 0.16
N GLY A 77 -5.83 16.51 -0.24
CA GLY A 77 -6.62 15.56 0.53
C GLY A 77 -5.98 14.18 0.80
N TRP A 78 -6.72 13.31 1.48
CA TRP A 78 -6.37 11.92 1.82
C TRP A 78 -6.05 11.07 0.57
N GLY A 79 -4.80 10.68 0.34
CA GLY A 79 -4.43 9.76 -0.73
C GLY A 79 -2.94 9.71 -1.07
N PRO A 80 -2.54 9.08 -2.19
CA PRO A 80 -1.14 9.03 -2.61
C PRO A 80 -0.62 10.44 -2.92
N HIS A 81 0.45 10.83 -2.24
CA HIS A 81 1.13 12.11 -2.46
C HIS A 81 2.44 11.90 -3.22
N THR A 82 3.04 13.00 -3.67
CA THR A 82 4.36 12.95 -4.32
C THR A 82 5.45 12.55 -3.32
N SER A 83 6.53 11.94 -3.80
CA SER A 83 7.69 11.63 -2.96
C SER A 83 8.25 12.87 -2.25
N GLN A 84 8.31 14.00 -2.95
CA GLN A 84 8.73 15.30 -2.39
C GLN A 84 7.86 15.77 -1.22
N TYR A 85 6.57 15.45 -1.23
CA TYR A 85 5.70 15.74 -0.09
C TYR A 85 6.01 14.82 1.09
N GLY A 86 6.21 13.52 0.84
CA GLY A 86 6.61 12.56 1.85
C GLY A 86 7.96 12.88 2.50
N GLU A 87 8.95 13.29 1.70
CA GLU A 87 10.27 13.73 2.18
C GLU A 87 10.16 14.94 3.10
N ARG A 88 9.46 16.00 2.68
CA ARG A 88 9.24 17.20 3.51
C ARG A 88 8.50 16.91 4.81
N LEU A 89 7.53 16.00 4.78
CA LEU A 89 6.86 15.54 6.00
C LEU A 89 7.82 14.80 6.93
N GLY A 90 8.67 13.93 6.38
CA GLY A 90 9.72 13.23 7.13
C GLY A 90 10.70 14.19 7.80
N GLU A 91 11.21 15.18 7.06
CA GLU A 91 12.09 16.24 7.57
C GLU A 91 11.43 17.05 8.70
N THR A 92 10.21 17.53 8.47
CA THR A 92 9.45 18.30 9.47
C THR A 92 9.21 17.48 10.74
N LEU A 93 8.93 16.18 10.60
CA LEU A 93 8.76 15.28 11.73
C LEU A 93 10.09 15.07 12.47
N GLY A 94 11.19 14.87 11.74
CA GLY A 94 12.53 14.74 12.31
C GLY A 94 12.92 15.96 13.16
N GLU A 95 12.72 17.17 12.63
CA GLU A 95 12.95 18.43 13.36
C GLU A 95 12.11 18.52 14.64
N ARG A 96 10.80 18.23 14.55
CA ARG A 96 9.89 18.26 15.70
C ARG A 96 10.24 17.24 16.78
N LEU A 97 10.81 16.11 16.38
CA LEU A 97 11.26 15.06 17.29
C LEU A 97 12.70 15.28 17.78
N ASN A 98 13.37 16.35 17.33
CA ASN A 98 14.80 16.60 17.58
C ASN A 98 15.68 15.39 17.19
N ALA A 99 15.30 14.70 16.12
CA ALA A 99 16.05 13.59 15.56
C ALA A 99 17.22 14.16 14.72
N SER A 100 18.45 13.70 15.00
CA SER A 100 19.64 14.12 14.26
C SER A 100 19.85 13.37 12.94
N THR A 101 19.06 12.33 12.70
CA THR A 101 19.06 11.49 11.49
C THR A 101 17.64 11.00 11.20
N ILE A 102 17.29 10.91 9.92
CA ILE A 102 16.06 10.31 9.40
C ILE A 102 16.42 8.99 8.71
#